data_AF-A0A3B1CHG4-F1
#
_entry.id   AF-A0A3B1CHG4-F1
#
_cell.length_a   1.000
_cell.length_b   1.000
_cell.length_c   1.000
_cell.angle_alpha   90.00
_cell.angle_beta   90.00
_cell.angle_gamma   90.00
#
_symmetry.space_group_name_H-M   'P 1'
#
loop_
_entity.id
_entity.type
_entity.pdbx_description
1 polymer ?
#
loop_
_entity_poly.entity_id
_entity_poly.type
_entity_poly.pdbx_seq_one_letter_code
_entity_poly.pdbx_strand_id
1 'polypeptide(L)'
;MDKKILKYFKRYPNQVKLLLERYVGIDKPLLLQSELWDEFEQFCSDNDLQHMLDSPLATLIRSAQEAAIDQDGIFMAIRPLVARWEYFRFTPDELKIEEVDVAKYLERKEKIVNGHEESFTLEIDLGPFGRGFPYLRESRSIGRGVEFLNRKLSSELFMELGNGDRRLLDFMSVHQYNGAQLLLNGKIKEVAELRRALRIADEYLETQPV
;
A
#
# COMPACT_ATOMS: atom_id res chain seq x y z
N MET A 1 -8.82 -12.32 5.61
CA MET A 1 -9.03 -12.74 7.02
C MET A 1 -8.31 -14.04 7.40
N ASP A 2 -7.54 -14.04 8.50
CA ASP A 2 -6.80 -15.22 9.02
C ASP A 2 -7.75 -16.36 9.44
N LYS A 3 -7.41 -17.62 9.09
CA LYS A 3 -8.12 -18.84 9.52
C LYS A 3 -8.28 -18.92 11.05
N LYS A 4 -7.34 -18.34 11.80
CA LYS A 4 -7.41 -18.29 13.28
C LYS A 4 -8.60 -17.47 13.77
N ILE A 5 -8.92 -16.36 13.11
CA ILE A 5 -10.05 -15.47 13.46
C ILE A 5 -11.36 -16.20 13.20
N LEU A 6 -11.53 -16.80 12.02
CA LEU A 6 -12.73 -17.57 11.69
C LEU A 6 -12.97 -18.72 12.68
N LYS A 7 -11.91 -19.41 13.10
CA LYS A 7 -12.00 -20.45 14.12
C LYS A 7 -12.38 -19.88 15.50
N TYR A 8 -11.86 -18.71 15.86
CA TYR A 8 -12.20 -18.03 17.10
C TYR A 8 -13.68 -17.65 17.15
N PHE A 9 -14.22 -17.07 16.07
CA PHE A 9 -15.62 -16.65 15.98
C PHE A 9 -16.57 -17.84 16.09
N LYS A 10 -16.21 -18.99 15.51
CA LYS A 10 -16.97 -20.24 15.68
C LYS A 10 -16.93 -20.80 17.10
N ARG A 11 -15.84 -20.56 17.84
CA ARG A 11 -15.64 -21.08 19.20
C ARG A 11 -16.30 -20.18 20.27
N TYR A 12 -16.34 -18.87 20.04
CA TYR A 12 -16.83 -17.87 20.97
C TYR A 12 -17.89 -16.94 20.33
N PRO A 13 -18.96 -17.48 19.72
CA PRO A 13 -19.94 -16.68 18.98
C PRO A 13 -20.68 -15.68 19.87
N ASN A 14 -21.02 -16.07 21.09
CA ASN A 14 -21.76 -15.21 22.03
C ASN A 14 -20.93 -14.01 22.47
N GLN A 15 -19.65 -14.23 22.79
CA GLN A 15 -18.74 -13.14 23.20
C GLN A 15 -18.51 -12.16 22.06
N VAL A 16 -18.33 -12.67 20.83
CA VAL A 16 -18.21 -11.82 19.65
C VAL A 16 -19.49 -11.03 19.43
N LYS A 17 -20.66 -11.66 19.54
CA LYS A 17 -21.96 -10.99 19.38
C LYS A 17 -22.10 -9.82 20.36
N LEU A 18 -21.90 -10.09 21.66
CA LEU A 18 -22.03 -9.09 22.72
C LEU A 18 -21.06 -7.92 22.54
N LEU A 19 -19.83 -8.19 22.07
CA LEU A 19 -18.88 -7.12 21.75
C LEU A 19 -19.36 -6.26 20.58
N LEU A 20 -19.84 -6.88 19.50
CA LEU A 20 -20.35 -6.15 18.35
C LEU A 20 -21.59 -5.32 18.71
N GLU A 21 -22.51 -5.89 19.49
CA GLU A 21 -23.66 -5.15 20.05
C GLU A 21 -23.22 -3.98 20.93
N ARG A 22 -22.15 -4.14 21.72
CA ARG A 22 -21.58 -3.04 22.51
C ARG A 22 -21.09 -1.91 21.61
N TYR A 23 -20.39 -2.21 20.52
CA TYR A 23 -19.95 -1.16 19.59
C TYR A 23 -21.11 -0.41 18.95
N VAL A 24 -22.19 -1.11 18.57
CA VAL A 24 -23.42 -0.47 18.08
C VAL A 24 -24.04 0.43 19.16
N GLY A 25 -23.99 -0.01 20.43
CA GLY A 25 -24.53 0.73 21.57
C GLY A 25 -23.80 2.01 21.95
N ILE A 26 -22.63 2.31 21.38
CA ILE A 26 -21.89 3.57 21.64
C ILE A 26 -22.61 4.79 21.05
N ASP A 27 -23.58 4.58 20.14
CA ASP A 27 -24.34 5.63 19.45
C ASP A 27 -23.44 6.66 18.75
N LYS A 28 -22.31 6.17 18.24
CA LYS A 28 -21.35 6.95 17.47
C LYS A 28 -21.10 6.28 16.11
N PRO A 29 -21.33 6.98 14.99
CA PRO A 29 -21.28 6.35 13.67
C PRO A 29 -19.85 6.08 13.18
N LEU A 30 -18.84 6.73 13.77
CA LEU A 30 -17.44 6.53 13.44
C LEU A 30 -16.62 6.37 14.72
N LEU A 31 -15.99 5.20 14.88
CA LEU A 31 -15.08 4.88 15.98
C LEU A 31 -13.64 4.88 15.46
N LEU A 32 -12.76 5.53 16.19
CA LEU A 32 -11.31 5.50 15.95
C LEU A 32 -10.68 4.26 16.58
N GLN A 33 -9.43 3.94 16.19
CA GLN A 33 -8.67 2.83 16.75
C GLN A 33 -8.63 2.82 18.29
N SER A 34 -8.37 3.97 18.92
CA SER A 34 -8.31 4.05 20.39
C SER A 34 -9.67 3.73 21.01
N GLU A 35 -10.75 4.26 20.45
CA GLU A 35 -12.10 4.02 20.95
C GLU A 35 -12.51 2.55 20.81
N LEU A 36 -12.16 1.91 19.68
CA LEU A 36 -12.36 0.48 19.49
C LEU A 36 -11.60 -0.34 20.53
N TRP A 37 -10.35 0.01 20.81
CA TRP A 37 -9.52 -0.72 21.75
C TRP A 37 -9.97 -0.51 23.20
N ASP A 38 -10.23 0.73 23.60
CA ASP A 38 -10.65 1.10 24.95
C ASP A 38 -11.99 0.42 25.30
N GLU A 39 -12.95 0.43 24.36
CA GLU A 39 -14.24 -0.25 24.56
C GLU A 39 -14.11 -1.78 24.60
N PHE A 40 -13.17 -2.35 23.85
CA PHE A 40 -12.87 -3.77 23.95
C PHE A 40 -12.26 -4.14 25.30
N GLU A 41 -11.34 -3.33 25.83
CA GLU A 41 -10.76 -3.53 27.17
C GLU A 41 -11.82 -3.42 28.25
N GLN A 42 -12.68 -2.39 28.18
CA GLN A 42 -13.77 -2.21 29.12
C GLN A 42 -14.77 -3.36 29.04
N PHE A 43 -15.12 -3.84 27.83
CA PHE A 43 -15.95 -5.04 27.66
C PHE A 43 -15.37 -6.28 28.33
N CYS A 44 -14.06 -6.49 28.19
CA CYS A 44 -13.38 -7.61 28.82
C CYS A 44 -13.43 -7.51 30.35
N SER A 45 -13.23 -6.31 30.91
CA SER A 45 -13.32 -6.06 32.35
C SER A 45 -14.74 -6.26 32.88
N ASP A 46 -15.76 -5.72 32.22
CA ASP A 46 -17.15 -5.77 32.67
C ASP A 46 -17.72 -7.20 32.70
N ASN A 47 -17.18 -8.09 31.87
CA ASN A 47 -17.69 -9.46 31.69
C ASN A 47 -16.77 -10.55 32.27
N ASP A 48 -15.69 -10.18 32.98
CA ASP A 48 -14.66 -11.11 33.47
C ASP A 48 -14.03 -11.97 32.34
N LEU A 49 -13.79 -11.34 31.19
CA LEU A 49 -13.28 -11.95 29.96
C LEU A 49 -11.83 -11.54 29.66
N GLN A 50 -11.01 -11.30 30.68
CA GLN A 50 -9.64 -10.78 30.51
C GLN A 50 -8.76 -11.64 29.58
N HIS A 51 -9.00 -12.95 29.54
CA HIS A 51 -8.35 -13.88 28.63
C HIS A 51 -8.56 -13.55 27.14
N MET A 52 -9.56 -12.73 26.79
CA MET A 52 -9.80 -12.28 25.42
C MET A 52 -8.77 -11.26 24.94
N LEU A 53 -8.08 -10.55 25.83
CA LEU A 53 -7.05 -9.56 25.47
C LEU A 53 -5.82 -10.17 24.77
N ASP A 54 -5.60 -11.46 24.93
CA ASP A 54 -4.54 -12.23 24.27
C ASP A 54 -5.05 -13.11 23.12
N SER A 55 -6.30 -12.88 22.69
CA SER A 55 -6.95 -13.67 21.65
C SER A 55 -6.66 -13.18 20.23
N PRO A 56 -6.92 -14.01 19.19
CA PRO A 56 -6.93 -13.53 17.80
C PRO A 56 -7.90 -12.37 17.54
N LEU A 57 -8.99 -12.27 18.32
CA LEU A 57 -9.92 -11.14 18.22
C LEU A 57 -9.26 -9.85 18.73
N ALA A 58 -8.52 -9.90 19.85
CA ALA A 58 -7.78 -8.73 20.32
C ALA A 58 -6.77 -8.23 19.28
N THR A 59 -6.03 -9.15 18.63
CA THR A 59 -5.12 -8.79 17.55
C THR A 59 -5.85 -8.12 16.37
N LEU A 60 -7.05 -8.59 16.04
CA LEU A 60 -7.88 -7.99 15.01
C LEU A 60 -8.29 -6.56 15.39
N ILE A 61 -8.84 -6.36 16.58
CA ILE A 61 -9.29 -5.05 17.08
C ILE A 61 -8.11 -4.08 17.21
N ARG A 62 -6.96 -4.51 17.74
CA ARG A 62 -5.73 -3.67 17.78
C ARG A 62 -5.28 -3.22 16.40
N SER A 63 -5.48 -4.06 15.39
CA SER A 63 -5.10 -3.75 14.00
C SER A 63 -6.17 -2.95 13.26
N ALA A 64 -7.39 -2.83 13.80
CA ALA A 64 -8.41 -1.96 13.25
C ALA A 64 -7.98 -0.50 13.40
N GLN A 65 -8.14 0.28 12.34
CA GLN A 65 -7.78 1.70 12.32
C GLN A 65 -9.00 2.57 12.60
N GLU A 66 -10.16 2.13 12.14
CA GLU A 66 -11.44 2.79 12.34
C GLU A 66 -12.59 1.81 12.05
N ALA A 67 -13.75 2.11 12.60
CA ALA A 67 -15.01 1.44 12.28
C ALA A 67 -16.09 2.47 11.94
N ALA A 68 -16.86 2.18 10.91
CA ALA A 68 -18.03 2.92 10.49
C ALA A 68 -19.27 2.06 10.79
N ILE A 69 -20.20 2.61 11.58
CA ILE A 69 -21.34 1.88 12.13
C ILE A 69 -22.63 2.54 11.65
N ASP A 70 -23.49 1.74 11.04
CA ASP A 70 -24.83 2.12 10.65
C ASP A 70 -25.80 0.94 10.81
N GLN A 71 -27.03 1.12 10.30
CA GLN A 71 -28.06 0.09 10.27
C GLN A 71 -27.71 -1.15 9.42
N ASP A 72 -26.77 -1.03 8.48
CA ASP A 72 -26.34 -2.12 7.59
C ASP A 72 -25.21 -2.97 8.22
N GLY A 73 -24.68 -2.55 9.37
CA GLY A 73 -23.71 -3.27 10.19
C GLY A 73 -22.52 -2.42 10.64
N ILE A 74 -21.45 -3.10 11.05
CA ILE A 74 -20.17 -2.49 11.43
C ILE A 74 -19.16 -2.74 10.32
N PHE A 75 -18.67 -1.68 9.70
CA PHE A 75 -17.63 -1.73 8.68
C PHE A 75 -16.29 -1.35 9.29
N MET A 76 -15.29 -2.24 9.29
CA MET A 76 -13.97 -1.97 9.86
C MET A 76 -12.90 -1.90 8.78
N ALA A 77 -12.02 -0.89 8.88
CA ALA A 77 -10.77 -0.82 8.12
C ALA A 77 -9.64 -1.38 8.98
N ILE A 78 -9.04 -2.48 8.55
CA ILE A 78 -8.06 -3.23 9.33
C ILE A 78 -6.71 -3.17 8.64
N ARG A 79 -5.66 -2.85 9.41
CA ARG A 79 -4.29 -2.70 8.92
C ARG A 79 -3.36 -3.72 9.59
N PRO A 80 -3.41 -5.01 9.18
CA PRO A 80 -2.62 -6.06 9.83
C PRO A 80 -1.11 -5.89 9.63
N LEU A 81 -0.68 -5.26 8.54
CA LEU A 81 0.73 -5.01 8.22
C LEU A 81 0.90 -3.63 7.60
N VAL A 82 2.14 -3.14 7.59
CA VAL A 82 2.49 -1.88 6.91
C VAL A 82 2.09 -1.96 5.44
N ALA A 83 1.33 -0.96 5.00
CA ALA A 83 0.80 -0.83 3.63
C ALA A 83 -0.12 -1.98 3.18
N ARG A 84 -0.72 -2.72 4.12
CA ARG A 84 -1.77 -3.71 3.81
C ARG A 84 -3.04 -3.38 4.56
N TRP A 85 -4.14 -3.33 3.83
CA TRP A 85 -5.47 -3.04 4.34
C TRP A 85 -6.41 -4.18 3.97
N GLU A 86 -7.29 -4.54 4.90
CA GLU A 86 -8.41 -5.44 4.70
C GLU A 86 -9.67 -4.72 5.23
N TYR A 87 -10.78 -4.80 4.51
CA TYR A 87 -12.04 -4.17 4.91
C TYR A 87 -13.09 -5.25 5.14
N PHE A 88 -13.80 -5.14 6.26
CA PHE A 88 -14.80 -6.13 6.64
C PHE A 88 -16.10 -5.47 7.07
N ARG A 89 -17.21 -6.11 6.71
CA ARG A 89 -18.53 -5.86 7.28
C ARG A 89 -18.87 -6.95 8.30
N PHE A 90 -19.26 -6.54 9.49
CA PHE A 90 -19.79 -7.40 10.54
C PHE A 90 -21.28 -7.12 10.72
N THR A 91 -22.09 -8.18 10.68
CA THR A 91 -23.53 -8.12 10.96
C THR A 91 -23.78 -8.78 12.32
N PRO A 92 -24.01 -8.01 13.39
CA PRO A 92 -24.13 -8.55 14.75
C PRO A 92 -25.26 -9.59 14.89
N ASP A 93 -26.42 -9.32 14.29
CA ASP A 93 -27.60 -10.18 14.39
C ASP A 93 -27.38 -11.57 13.76
N GLU A 94 -26.70 -11.61 12.62
CA GLU A 94 -26.42 -12.83 11.86
C GLU A 94 -25.08 -13.48 12.26
N LEU A 95 -24.28 -12.81 13.10
CA LEU A 95 -22.88 -13.18 13.37
C LEU A 95 -22.06 -13.41 12.08
N LYS A 96 -22.39 -12.63 11.05
CA LYS A 96 -21.81 -12.75 9.71
C LYS A 96 -20.64 -11.78 9.55
N ILE A 97 -19.60 -12.22 8.86
CA ILE A 97 -18.45 -11.40 8.50
C ILE A 97 -18.24 -11.54 7.00
N GLU A 98 -18.13 -10.40 6.32
CA GLU A 98 -17.93 -10.34 4.88
C GLU A 98 -16.75 -9.44 4.58
N GLU A 99 -15.83 -9.92 3.75
CA GLU A 99 -14.80 -9.06 3.18
C GLU A 99 -15.47 -8.15 2.15
N VAL A 100 -15.18 -6.86 2.23
CA VAL A 100 -15.65 -5.86 1.28
C VAL A 100 -14.45 -5.19 0.62
N ASP A 101 -14.65 -4.64 -0.57
CA ASP A 101 -13.61 -3.82 -1.19
C ASP A 101 -13.56 -2.41 -0.57
N VAL A 102 -12.51 -1.67 -0.93
CA VAL A 102 -12.31 -0.31 -0.44
C VAL A 102 -13.41 0.64 -0.92
N ALA A 103 -13.92 0.45 -2.14
CA ALA A 103 -14.98 1.28 -2.70
C ALA A 103 -16.26 1.16 -1.86
N LYS A 104 -16.65 -0.07 -1.51
CA LYS A 104 -17.82 -0.33 -0.67
C LYS A 104 -17.65 0.21 0.74
N TYR A 105 -16.45 0.12 1.30
CA TYR A 105 -16.14 0.72 2.59
C TYR A 105 -16.28 2.25 2.57
N LEU A 106 -15.73 2.90 1.55
CA LEU A 106 -15.79 4.36 1.40
C LEU A 106 -17.21 4.87 1.13
N GLU A 107 -17.97 4.20 0.26
CA GLU A 107 -19.38 4.48 0.00
C GLU A 107 -20.20 4.47 1.31
N ARG A 108 -19.89 3.54 2.22
CA ARG A 108 -20.55 3.46 3.52
C ARG A 108 -20.18 4.63 4.45
N LYS A 109 -18.92 5.04 4.47
CA LYS A 109 -18.51 6.26 5.21
C LYS A 109 -19.21 7.51 4.67
N GLU A 110 -19.33 7.62 3.35
CA GLU A 110 -20.03 8.74 2.71
C GLU A 110 -21.51 8.76 3.06
N LYS A 111 -22.19 7.61 2.98
CA LYS A 111 -23.61 7.46 3.35
C LYS A 111 -23.87 7.85 4.80
N ILE A 112 -22.98 7.50 5.73
CA ILE A 112 -23.09 7.88 7.14
C ILE A 112 -23.09 9.40 7.34
N VAL A 113 -22.28 10.12 6.57
CA VAL A 113 -22.16 11.59 6.69
C VAL A 113 -23.26 12.30 5.91
N ASN A 114 -23.57 11.84 4.70
CA ASN A 114 -24.49 12.51 3.77
C ASN A 114 -25.95 12.07 3.95
N GLY A 115 -26.20 10.91 4.57
CA GLY A 115 -27.53 10.36 4.81
C GLY A 115 -28.18 9.67 3.59
N HIS A 116 -27.57 9.73 2.42
CA HIS A 116 -28.02 9.04 1.21
C HIS A 116 -26.84 8.53 0.36
N GLU A 117 -27.10 7.55 -0.50
CA GLU A 117 -26.15 7.13 -1.53
C GLU A 117 -26.24 8.08 -2.72
N GLU A 118 -25.10 8.61 -3.18
CA GLU A 118 -25.03 9.40 -4.40
C GLU A 118 -24.76 8.47 -5.59
N SER A 119 -25.63 8.53 -6.59
CA SER A 119 -25.42 7.79 -7.83
C SER A 119 -24.38 8.51 -8.70
N PHE A 120 -23.45 7.76 -9.28
CA PHE A 120 -22.41 8.26 -10.20
C PHE A 120 -21.34 9.18 -9.56
N THR A 121 -21.01 8.97 -8.28
CA THR A 121 -19.86 9.61 -7.64
C THR A 121 -18.57 9.29 -8.39
N LEU A 122 -17.72 10.31 -8.61
CA LEU A 122 -16.44 10.14 -9.29
C LEU A 122 -15.47 9.33 -8.42
N GLU A 123 -15.06 8.16 -8.89
CA GLU A 123 -14.00 7.35 -8.28
C GLU A 123 -12.66 7.59 -9.01
N ILE A 124 -11.63 7.94 -8.24
CA ILE A 124 -10.27 8.14 -8.76
C ILE A 124 -9.44 6.87 -8.52
N ASP A 125 -9.33 6.02 -9.54
CA ASP A 125 -8.48 4.82 -9.50
C ASP A 125 -7.19 5.02 -10.32
N LEU A 126 -6.05 5.03 -9.62
CA LEU A 126 -4.72 5.12 -10.22
C LEU A 126 -4.08 3.75 -10.50
N GLY A 127 -4.67 2.65 -10.03
CA GLY A 127 -4.19 1.28 -10.21
C GLY A 127 -3.91 0.91 -11.67
N PRO A 128 -4.82 1.21 -12.62
CA PRO A 128 -4.63 0.92 -14.03
C PRO A 128 -3.44 1.65 -14.68
N PHE A 129 -3.09 2.85 -14.20
CA PHE A 129 -2.02 3.69 -14.73
C PHE A 129 -0.62 3.25 -14.31
N GLY A 130 -0.54 2.47 -13.24
CA GLY A 130 0.71 1.94 -12.75
C GLY A 130 1.14 0.62 -13.42
N ARG A 131 0.40 0.12 -14.42
CA ARG A 131 0.77 -1.11 -15.14
C ARG A 131 2.07 -0.91 -15.92
N GLY A 132 2.98 -1.88 -15.80
CA GLY A 132 4.32 -1.83 -16.44
C GLY A 132 5.41 -1.17 -15.58
N PHE A 133 5.04 -0.44 -14.52
CA PHE A 133 6.00 0.06 -13.56
C PHE A 133 6.38 -1.02 -12.54
N PRO A 134 7.65 -1.06 -12.11
CA PRO A 134 8.08 -2.02 -11.10
C PRO A 134 7.61 -1.60 -9.72
N TYR A 135 7.07 -2.56 -8.97
CA TYR A 135 6.62 -2.34 -7.59
C TYR A 135 7.56 -2.96 -6.58
N LEU A 136 7.80 -2.21 -5.51
CA LEU A 136 8.40 -2.72 -4.29
C LEU A 136 7.40 -3.66 -3.60
N ARG A 137 7.80 -4.91 -3.37
CA ARG A 137 6.93 -5.93 -2.77
C ARG A 137 7.07 -6.05 -1.25
N GLU A 138 8.17 -5.54 -0.70
CA GLU A 138 8.51 -5.66 0.72
C GLU A 138 8.33 -4.32 1.43
N SER A 139 7.65 -4.34 2.56
CA SER A 139 7.42 -3.13 3.39
C SER A 139 8.72 -2.45 3.82
N ARG A 140 9.78 -3.21 4.10
CA ARG A 140 11.11 -2.67 4.45
C ARG A 140 11.79 -1.88 3.33
N SER A 141 11.27 -1.96 2.10
CA SER A 141 11.79 -1.22 0.96
C SER A 141 11.06 0.11 0.74
N ILE A 142 9.97 0.39 1.46
CA ILE A 142 9.27 1.68 1.39
C ILE A 142 10.26 2.81 1.73
N GLY A 143 10.29 3.84 0.90
CA GLY A 143 11.26 4.94 0.98
C GLY A 143 12.56 4.72 0.20
N ARG A 144 12.82 3.52 -0.34
CA ARG A 144 14.05 3.19 -1.10
C ARG A 144 13.80 3.08 -2.61
N GLY A 145 12.97 3.96 -3.16
CA GLY A 145 12.51 3.91 -4.54
C GLY A 145 13.65 4.07 -5.56
N VAL A 146 14.54 5.04 -5.35
CA VAL A 146 15.67 5.31 -6.27
C VAL A 146 16.65 4.14 -6.31
N GLU A 147 16.97 3.54 -5.16
CA GLU A 147 17.88 2.38 -5.12
C GLU A 147 17.31 1.19 -5.89
N PHE A 148 16.01 0.93 -5.72
CA PHE A 148 15.31 -0.12 -6.45
C PHE A 148 15.26 0.16 -7.96
N LEU A 149 14.96 1.40 -8.34
CA LEU A 149 14.94 1.81 -9.73
C LEU A 149 16.33 1.68 -10.35
N ASN A 150 17.39 2.12 -9.66
CA ASN A 150 18.77 1.96 -10.10
C ASN A 150 19.10 0.48 -10.33
N ARG A 151 18.79 -0.40 -9.36
CA ARG A 151 19.02 -1.85 -9.54
C ARG A 151 18.28 -2.41 -10.75
N LYS A 152 17.02 -2.00 -10.95
CA LYS A 152 16.23 -2.47 -12.10
C LYS A 152 16.79 -1.95 -13.42
N LEU A 153 17.05 -0.65 -13.53
CA LEU A 153 17.62 -0.02 -14.72
C LEU A 153 18.99 -0.62 -15.05
N SER A 154 19.86 -0.80 -14.06
CA SER A 154 21.14 -1.50 -14.24
C SER A 154 20.92 -2.90 -14.79
N SER A 155 19.99 -3.67 -14.22
CA SER A 155 19.70 -5.03 -14.71
C SER A 155 19.15 -5.04 -16.14
N GLU A 156 18.27 -4.11 -16.50
CA GLU A 156 17.72 -3.98 -17.85
C GLU A 156 18.80 -3.59 -18.87
N LEU A 157 19.71 -2.66 -18.49
CA LEU A 157 20.87 -2.28 -19.30
C LEU A 157 21.77 -3.49 -19.63
N PHE A 158 21.95 -4.42 -18.69
CA PHE A 158 22.78 -5.63 -18.90
C PHE A 158 22.06 -6.78 -19.63
N MET A 159 20.74 -6.91 -19.48
CA MET A 159 19.99 -8.01 -20.10
C MET A 159 19.68 -7.75 -21.58
N GLU A 160 19.47 -6.50 -21.99
CA GLU A 160 19.19 -6.15 -23.38
C GLU A 160 20.49 -5.94 -24.16
N LEU A 161 21.20 -7.02 -24.49
CA LEU A 161 22.37 -7.01 -25.37
C LEU A 161 22.07 -6.24 -26.67
N GLY A 162 22.57 -5.00 -26.76
CA GLY A 162 22.44 -4.10 -27.91
C GLY A 162 21.47 -2.91 -27.73
N ASN A 163 20.38 -3.05 -26.98
CA ASN A 163 19.38 -1.97 -26.83
C ASN A 163 19.62 -1.08 -25.59
N GLY A 164 20.15 -1.65 -24.49
CA GLY A 164 20.46 -0.90 -23.27
C GLY A 164 21.55 0.16 -23.50
N ASP A 165 22.65 -0.24 -24.12
CA ASP A 165 23.77 0.66 -24.45
C ASP A 165 23.35 1.79 -25.39
N ARG A 166 22.40 1.51 -26.30
CA ARG A 166 21.87 2.52 -27.22
C ARG A 166 21.10 3.61 -26.48
N ARG A 167 20.26 3.23 -25.51
CA ARG A 167 19.52 4.19 -24.66
C ARG A 167 20.47 5.10 -23.88
N LEU A 168 21.59 4.56 -23.39
CA LEU A 168 22.60 5.37 -22.69
C LEU A 168 23.29 6.34 -23.65
N LEU A 169 23.65 5.90 -24.86
CA LEU A 169 24.21 6.76 -25.89
C LEU A 169 23.24 7.90 -26.27
N ASP A 170 21.97 7.57 -26.50
CA ASP A 170 20.94 8.54 -26.86
C ASP A 170 20.71 9.53 -25.72
N PHE A 171 20.66 9.05 -24.47
CA PHE A 171 20.59 9.89 -23.28
C PHE A 171 21.75 10.89 -23.26
N MET A 172 23.00 10.44 -23.33
CA MET A 172 24.17 11.33 -23.31
C MET A 172 24.19 12.34 -24.48
N SER A 173 23.62 11.98 -25.63
CA SER A 173 23.61 12.81 -26.83
C SER A 173 22.61 13.97 -26.77
N VAL A 174 21.53 13.86 -25.98
CA VAL A 174 20.50 14.92 -25.89
C VAL A 174 20.77 15.96 -24.79
N HIS A 175 21.87 15.82 -24.03
CA HIS A 175 22.16 16.75 -22.92
C HIS A 175 22.71 18.07 -23.42
N GLN A 176 22.02 19.16 -23.11
CA GLN A 176 22.39 20.52 -23.48
C GLN A 176 22.06 21.47 -22.33
N TYR A 177 22.88 22.50 -22.13
CA TYR A 177 22.58 23.58 -21.19
C TYR A 177 22.85 24.93 -21.87
N ASN A 178 21.86 25.83 -21.87
CA ASN A 178 21.94 27.16 -22.51
C ASN A 178 22.46 27.13 -23.96
N GLY A 179 22.02 26.16 -24.76
CA GLY A 179 22.47 26.04 -26.15
C GLY A 179 23.84 25.34 -26.30
N ALA A 180 24.58 25.09 -25.22
CA ALA A 180 25.85 24.38 -25.25
C ALA A 180 25.64 22.87 -25.09
N GLN A 181 26.13 22.09 -26.06
CA GLN A 181 26.09 20.64 -26.02
C GLN A 181 26.97 20.10 -24.88
N LEU A 182 26.45 19.16 -24.12
CA LEU A 182 27.14 18.48 -23.02
C LEU A 182 27.38 17.00 -23.38
N LEU A 183 28.36 16.39 -22.71
CA LEU A 183 28.76 14.98 -22.82
C LEU A 183 29.24 14.57 -24.23
N LEU A 184 28.34 14.39 -25.20
CA LEU A 184 28.67 13.95 -26.56
C LEU A 184 28.32 15.02 -27.60
N ASN A 185 29.26 15.31 -28.50
CA ASN A 185 29.15 16.40 -29.48
C ASN A 185 28.44 16.01 -30.81
N GLY A 186 27.52 15.02 -30.76
CA GLY A 186 26.72 14.57 -31.92
C GLY A 186 27.48 13.83 -33.04
N LYS A 187 28.81 13.75 -32.97
CA LYS A 187 29.64 12.99 -33.92
C LYS A 187 29.61 11.48 -33.67
N ILE A 188 29.41 11.09 -32.41
CA ILE A 188 29.33 9.70 -31.97
C ILE A 188 27.88 9.25 -32.14
N LYS A 189 27.64 8.36 -33.10
CA LYS A 189 26.29 7.89 -33.44
C LYS A 189 26.07 6.45 -33.05
N GLU A 190 27.11 5.65 -32.89
CA GLU A 190 27.01 4.24 -32.53
C GLU A 190 27.70 3.90 -31.21
N VAL A 191 27.19 2.88 -30.50
CA VAL A 191 27.77 2.43 -29.22
C VAL A 191 29.23 2.01 -29.39
N ALA A 192 29.57 1.37 -30.52
CA ALA A 192 30.94 0.98 -30.81
C ALA A 192 31.87 2.20 -31.01
N GLU A 193 31.37 3.29 -31.56
CA GLU A 193 32.12 4.55 -31.68
C GLU A 193 32.34 5.18 -30.31
N LEU A 194 31.31 5.19 -29.46
CA LEU A 194 31.40 5.68 -28.09
C LEU A 194 32.47 4.91 -27.31
N ARG A 195 32.45 3.57 -27.35
CA ARG A 195 33.44 2.73 -26.68
C ARG A 195 34.87 3.02 -27.15
N ARG A 196 35.08 3.21 -28.46
CA ARG A 196 36.39 3.58 -29.01
C ARG A 196 36.83 4.98 -28.57
N ALA A 197 35.94 5.96 -28.63
CA ALA A 197 36.23 7.34 -28.24
C ALA A 197 36.58 7.44 -26.75
N LEU A 198 35.83 6.75 -25.88
CA LEU A 198 36.13 6.68 -24.44
C LEU A 198 37.50 6.08 -24.17
N ARG A 199 37.87 4.99 -24.86
CA ARG A 199 39.18 4.37 -24.70
C ARG A 199 40.34 5.30 -25.08
N ILE A 200 40.21 5.99 -26.22
CA ILE A 200 41.21 6.97 -26.67
C ILE A 200 41.31 8.14 -25.68
N ALA A 201 40.16 8.60 -25.17
CA ALA A 201 40.13 9.69 -24.19
C ALA A 201 40.79 9.29 -22.86
N ASP A 202 40.52 8.06 -22.38
CA ASP A 202 41.11 7.52 -21.15
C ASP A 202 42.63 7.39 -21.28
N GLU A 203 43.11 6.74 -22.35
CA GLU A 203 44.55 6.62 -22.67
C GLU A 203 45.24 7.99 -22.78
N TYR A 204 44.57 8.98 -23.38
CA TYR A 204 45.10 10.34 -23.47
C TYR A 204 45.18 11.01 -22.09
N LEU A 205 44.12 10.94 -21.29
CA LEU A 205 44.05 11.58 -19.98
C LEU A 205 45.07 11.01 -18.99
N GLU A 206 45.37 9.70 -19.07
CA GLU A 206 46.44 9.08 -18.28
C GLU A 206 47.83 9.67 -18.54
N THR A 207 48.05 10.22 -19.74
CA THR A 207 49.34 10.86 -20.11
C THR A 207 49.41 12.34 -19.72
N GLN A 208 48.32 12.94 -19.24
CA GLN A 208 48.29 14.35 -18.88
C GLN A 208 48.70 14.55 -17.41
N PRO A 209 49.35 15.69 -17.08
CA PRO A 209 49.65 16.04 -15.69
C PRO A 209 48.35 16.31 -14.91
N VAL A 210 48.33 15.90 -13.64
CA VAL A 210 47.25 16.14 -12.67
C VAL A 210 47.24 17.59 -12.19
#